data_AF-A0A146M4E5-F1
#
_entry.id   AF-A0A146M4E5-F1
#
_cell.length_a   1.000
_cell.length_b   1.000
_cell.length_c   1.000
_cell.angle_alpha   90.00
_cell.angle_beta   90.00
_cell.angle_gamma   90.00
#
_symmetry.space_group_name_H-M   'P 1'
#
loop_
_entity.id
_entity.type
_entity.pdbx_description
1 polymer ?
#
loop_
_entity_poly.entity_id
_entity_poly.type
_entity_poly.pdbx_seq_one_letter_code
_entity_poly.pdbx_strand_id
1 'polypeptide(L)'
;MRVSLPRTVLAFSVAVLLLLVYLVVHKFGRKQFTQTCNHSVKFHEGLHNLAERAHLVLSSVGLTHFLCYGSLWGQLRLSRSLPWESDVEYCLLNEELITKDEVYLARAFRSKNMLLDYDSTEGIYIVTDSTLPGAKVELIVFEKDPMVSYVSCTIIIINLLEHITDRRI
;
A
#
# COMPACT_ATOMS: atom_id res chain seq x y z
N MET A 1 -28.99 -59.04 -13.04
CA MET A 1 -29.73 -57.76 -13.11
C MET A 1 -29.88 -57.35 -14.57
N ARG A 2 -31.09 -57.43 -15.16
CA ARG A 2 -31.34 -56.95 -16.52
C ARG A 2 -31.50 -55.43 -16.46
N VAL A 3 -30.45 -54.71 -16.83
CA VAL A 3 -30.53 -53.26 -16.94
C VAL A 3 -31.39 -52.95 -18.15
N SER A 4 -32.57 -52.35 -17.93
CA SER A 4 -33.45 -52.01 -19.04
C SER A 4 -32.85 -50.83 -19.82
N LEU A 5 -32.68 -51.00 -21.13
CA LEU A 5 -32.21 -49.97 -22.07
C LEU A 5 -32.78 -48.55 -21.82
N PRO A 6 -34.08 -48.36 -21.50
CA PRO A 6 -34.59 -47.01 -21.22
C PRO A 6 -33.99 -46.38 -19.95
N ARG A 7 -33.61 -47.17 -18.94
CA ARG A 7 -33.03 -46.64 -17.69
C ARG A 7 -31.59 -46.18 -17.88
N THR A 8 -30.81 -46.86 -18.72
CA THR A 8 -29.43 -46.42 -19.05
C THR A 8 -29.44 -45.17 -19.91
N VAL A 9 -30.35 -45.08 -20.89
CA VAL A 9 -30.52 -43.89 -21.73
C VAL A 9 -30.96 -42.68 -20.89
N LEU A 10 -31.91 -42.87 -19.97
CA LEU A 10 -32.34 -41.82 -19.06
C LEU A 10 -31.17 -41.34 -18.18
N ALA A 11 -30.43 -42.26 -17.56
CA ALA A 11 -29.28 -41.91 -16.71
C ALA A 11 -28.19 -41.15 -17.48
N PHE A 12 -27.91 -41.57 -18.72
CA PHE A 12 -26.94 -40.89 -19.58
C PHE A 12 -27.41 -39.47 -19.96
N SER A 13 -28.69 -39.30 -20.30
CA SER A 13 -29.26 -37.98 -20.62
C SER A 13 -29.20 -37.01 -19.42
N VAL A 14 -29.47 -37.50 -18.21
CA VAL A 14 -29.36 -36.71 -16.97
C VAL A 14 -27.91 -36.35 -16.68
N ALA A 15 -26.97 -37.28 -16.85
CA ALA A 15 -25.55 -37.02 -16.65
C ALA A 15 -25.02 -35.95 -17.63
N VAL A 16 -25.43 -36.02 -18.89
CA VAL A 16 -25.08 -35.01 -19.91
C VAL A 16 -25.68 -33.65 -19.55
N LEU A 17 -26.95 -33.61 -19.10
CA LEU A 17 -27.60 -32.37 -18.67
C LEU A 17 -26.85 -31.73 -17.48
N LEU A 18 -26.50 -32.51 -16.47
CA LEU A 18 -25.75 -32.04 -15.30
C LEU A 18 -24.35 -31.53 -15.69
N LEU A 19 -23.68 -32.20 -16.62
CA LEU A 19 -22.37 -31.78 -17.11
C LEU A 19 -22.46 -30.47 -17.91
N LEU A 20 -23.49 -30.29 -18.73
CA LEU A 20 -23.75 -29.04 -19.44
C LEU A 20 -24.05 -27.89 -18.47
N VAL A 21 -24.90 -28.11 -17.47
CA VAL A 21 -25.18 -27.11 -16.42
C VAL A 21 -23.91 -26.75 -15.66
N TYR A 22 -23.09 -27.73 -15.28
CA TYR A 22 -21.80 -27.49 -14.62
C TYR A 22 -20.86 -26.64 -15.49
N LEU A 23 -20.72 -26.95 -16.77
CA LEU A 23 -19.87 -26.20 -17.68
C LEU A 23 -20.39 -24.76 -17.89
N VAL A 24 -21.71 -24.56 -17.97
CA VAL A 24 -22.31 -23.23 -18.09
C VAL A 24 -22.08 -22.43 -16.81
N VAL A 25 -22.34 -22.99 -15.63
CA VAL A 25 -22.10 -22.33 -14.33
C VAL A 25 -20.61 -22.00 -14.16
N HIS A 26 -19.72 -22.91 -14.51
CA HIS A 26 -18.28 -22.68 -14.40
C HIS A 26 -17.76 -21.64 -15.40
N LYS A 27 -18.33 -21.57 -16.61
CA LYS A 27 -17.95 -20.58 -17.63
C LYS A 27 -18.51 -19.19 -17.32
N PHE A 28 -19.77 -19.10 -16.91
CA PHE A 28 -20.45 -17.83 -16.60
C PHE A 28 -20.19 -17.32 -15.18
N GLY A 29 -19.80 -18.19 -14.25
CA GLY A 29 -19.45 -17.80 -12.87
C GLY A 29 -18.07 -17.13 -12.74
N ARG A 30 -17.22 -17.22 -13.77
CA ARG A 30 -15.93 -16.53 -13.81
C ARG A 30 -16.16 -15.05 -14.15
N LYS A 31 -16.39 -14.24 -13.12
CA LYS A 31 -16.30 -12.78 -13.23
C LYS A 31 -14.88 -12.41 -13.64
N GLN A 32 -14.69 -12.05 -14.90
CA GLN A 32 -13.43 -11.52 -15.38
C GLN A 32 -13.35 -10.05 -14.96
N PHE A 33 -12.54 -9.75 -13.95
CA PHE A 33 -12.27 -8.37 -13.55
C PHE A 33 -11.48 -7.69 -14.67
N THR A 34 -12.15 -6.88 -15.47
CA THR A 34 -11.56 -6.15 -16.61
C THR A 34 -10.95 -4.82 -16.21
N GLN A 35 -11.25 -4.32 -15.01
CA GLN A 35 -10.77 -3.04 -14.52
C GLN A 35 -9.59 -3.29 -13.57
N THR A 36 -8.40 -2.88 -13.98
CA THR A 36 -7.26 -2.77 -13.08
C THR A 36 -7.39 -1.43 -12.35
N CYS A 37 -7.28 -1.41 -11.03
CA CYS A 37 -7.25 -0.18 -10.24
C CYS A 37 -5.93 0.60 -10.43
N ASN A 38 -5.26 0.44 -11.57
CA ASN A 38 -3.94 0.97 -11.81
C ASN A 38 -4.01 2.46 -12.12
N HIS A 39 -3.22 3.25 -11.40
CA HIS A 39 -2.99 4.63 -11.75
C HIS A 39 -2.04 4.76 -12.94
N SER A 40 -2.11 5.90 -13.63
CA SER A 40 -1.20 6.19 -14.75
C SER A 40 0.26 6.32 -14.29
N VAL A 41 1.21 6.06 -15.18
CA VAL A 41 2.65 6.20 -14.88
C VAL A 41 2.99 7.62 -14.44
N LYS A 42 2.43 8.63 -15.13
CA LYS A 42 2.62 10.05 -14.77
C LYS A 42 2.15 10.38 -13.36
N PHE A 43 1.06 9.75 -12.92
CA PHE A 43 0.56 9.92 -11.55
C PHE A 43 1.55 9.34 -10.53
N HIS A 44 2.08 8.14 -10.79
CA HIS A 44 3.09 7.51 -9.92
C HIS A 44 4.40 8.30 -9.86
N GLU A 45 4.87 8.83 -10.98
CA GLU A 45 6.05 9.72 -10.99
C GLU A 45 5.80 10.98 -10.14
N GLY A 46 4.60 11.56 -10.24
CA GLY A 46 4.18 12.68 -9.39
C GLY A 46 4.12 12.30 -7.91
N LEU A 47 3.59 11.11 -7.59
CA LEU A 47 3.49 10.59 -6.24
C LEU A 47 4.89 10.37 -5.63
N HIS A 48 5.83 9.81 -6.39
CA HIS A 48 7.22 9.65 -5.95
C HIS A 48 7.92 10.98 -5.73
N ASN A 49 7.66 11.98 -6.59
CA ASN A 49 8.18 13.33 -6.38
C ASN A 49 7.61 13.98 -5.11
N LEU A 50 6.30 13.80 -4.85
CA LEU A 50 5.67 14.27 -3.62
C LEU A 50 6.30 13.60 -2.38
N ALA A 51 6.49 12.28 -2.42
CA ALA A 51 7.14 11.52 -1.36
C ALA A 51 8.59 11.97 -1.13
N GLU A 52 9.38 12.17 -2.20
CA GLU A 52 10.75 12.69 -2.10
C GLU A 52 10.79 14.07 -1.44
N ARG A 53 9.91 15.00 -1.83
CA ARG A 53 9.84 16.31 -1.20
C ARG A 53 9.43 16.23 0.27
N ALA A 54 8.49 15.36 0.62
CA ALA A 54 8.13 15.11 2.02
C ALA A 54 9.32 14.56 2.82
N HIS A 55 10.04 13.58 2.28
CA HIS A 55 11.28 13.04 2.86
C HIS A 55 12.32 14.14 3.15
N LEU A 56 12.54 15.05 2.19
CA LEU A 56 13.47 16.16 2.36
C LEU A 56 13.04 17.12 3.48
N VAL A 57 11.75 17.43 3.59
CA VAL A 57 11.21 18.26 4.68
C VAL A 57 11.41 17.57 6.03
N LEU A 58 10.99 16.31 6.16
CA LEU A 58 11.14 15.53 7.39
C LEU A 58 12.60 15.44 7.84
N SER A 59 13.50 15.16 6.89
CA SER A 59 14.95 15.14 7.12
C SER A 59 15.46 16.50 7.61
N SER A 60 15.01 17.60 7.01
CA SER A 60 15.44 18.96 7.40
C SER A 60 14.95 19.38 8.78
N VAL A 61 13.81 18.87 9.23
CA VAL A 61 13.25 19.11 10.57
C VAL A 61 13.90 18.21 11.63
N GLY A 62 14.66 17.19 11.19
CA GLY A 62 15.29 16.21 12.06
C GLY A 62 14.26 15.23 12.64
N LEU A 63 13.32 14.78 11.82
CA LEU A 63 12.43 13.67 12.15
C LEU A 63 12.90 12.40 11.45
N THR A 64 13.16 11.38 12.24
CA THR A 64 13.43 10.01 11.78
C THR A 64 12.17 9.45 11.16
N HIS A 65 12.29 8.98 9.93
CA HIS A 65 11.17 8.43 9.19
C HIS A 65 11.63 7.31 8.25
N PHE A 66 10.73 6.36 8.03
CA PHE A 66 10.99 5.20 7.18
C PHE A 66 9.71 4.74 6.48
N LEU A 67 9.84 4.07 5.34
CA LEU A 67 8.69 3.50 4.65
C LEU A 67 8.03 2.42 5.51
N CYS A 68 6.71 2.42 5.57
CA CYS A 68 5.95 1.38 6.25
C CYS A 68 4.79 0.84 5.40
N TYR A 69 4.12 -0.20 5.90
CA TYR A 69 2.94 -0.84 5.32
C TYR A 69 3.04 -1.11 3.81
N GLY A 70 2.06 -0.64 3.03
CA GLY A 70 1.94 -0.88 1.59
C GLY A 70 3.12 -0.30 0.82
N SER A 71 3.62 0.84 1.27
CA SER A 71 4.76 1.54 0.66
C SER A 71 6.06 0.77 0.81
N LEU A 72 6.31 0.21 2.00
CA LEU A 72 7.45 -0.69 2.23
C LEU A 72 7.33 -1.96 1.39
N TRP A 73 6.13 -2.54 1.32
CA TRP A 73 5.89 -3.75 0.55
C TRP A 73 6.07 -3.54 -0.96
N GLY A 74 5.62 -2.41 -1.49
CA GLY A 74 5.87 -2.01 -2.87
C GLY A 74 7.36 -1.92 -3.16
N GLN A 75 8.10 -1.23 -2.29
CA GLN A 75 9.54 -1.08 -2.44
C GLN A 75 10.28 -2.43 -2.42
N LEU A 76 9.86 -3.35 -1.55
CA LEU A 76 10.40 -4.70 -1.48
C LEU A 76 10.12 -5.55 -2.72
N ARG A 77 8.89 -5.47 -3.24
CA ARG A 77 8.43 -6.37 -4.31
C ARG A 77 8.78 -5.88 -5.70
N LEU A 78 8.68 -4.57 -5.94
CA LEU A 78 8.78 -3.95 -7.26
C LEU A 78 9.84 -2.85 -7.33
N SER A 79 10.48 -2.50 -6.20
CA SER A 79 11.37 -1.34 -6.09
C SER A 79 10.70 -0.01 -6.46
N ARG A 80 9.38 0.05 -6.26
CA ARG A 80 8.50 1.22 -6.51
C ARG A 80 7.17 1.04 -5.76
N SER A 81 6.35 2.09 -5.71
CA SER A 81 4.96 1.97 -5.24
C SER A 81 4.18 0.91 -6.03
N LEU A 82 3.19 0.29 -5.38
CA LEU A 82 2.31 -0.67 -6.04
C LEU A 82 1.42 0.08 -7.07
N PRO A 83 1.11 -0.51 -8.24
CA PRO A 83 0.47 0.21 -9.35
C PRO A 83 -0.92 0.80 -9.05
N TRP A 84 -1.62 0.27 -8.04
CA TRP A 84 -2.97 0.68 -7.65
C TRP A 84 -3.01 1.61 -6.44
N GLU A 85 -1.86 1.91 -5.83
CA GLU A 85 -1.80 2.79 -4.67
C GLU A 85 -1.85 4.26 -5.10
N SER A 86 -2.51 5.06 -4.27
CA SER A 86 -2.65 6.51 -4.45
C SER A 86 -1.72 7.31 -3.53
N ASP A 87 -0.97 6.60 -2.70
CA ASP A 87 -0.39 7.13 -1.49
C ASP A 87 0.96 6.48 -1.15
N VAL A 88 1.74 7.21 -0.34
CA VAL A 88 3.01 6.76 0.21
C VAL A 88 2.99 6.97 1.71
N GLU A 89 3.36 5.96 2.47
CA GLU A 89 3.29 5.92 3.92
C GLU A 89 4.72 6.00 4.50
N TYR A 90 4.93 7.01 5.33
CA TYR A 90 6.09 7.14 6.20
C TYR A 90 5.67 6.94 7.65
N CYS A 91 6.41 6.11 8.37
CA CYS A 91 6.26 6.00 9.81
C CYS A 91 7.26 6.94 10.50
N LEU A 92 6.76 7.70 11.48
CA LEU A 92 7.51 8.65 12.30
C LEU A 92 7.60 8.16 13.73
N LEU A 93 8.66 8.53 14.46
CA LEU A 93 8.77 8.23 15.88
C LEU A 93 8.02 9.28 16.70
N ASN A 94 7.06 8.84 17.53
CA ASN A 94 6.27 9.76 18.35
C ASN A 94 7.13 10.59 19.32
N GLU A 95 8.16 9.97 19.90
CA GLU A 95 9.08 10.62 20.85
C GLU A 95 9.80 11.84 20.25
N GLU A 96 10.06 11.82 18.95
CA GLU A 96 10.66 12.95 18.23
C GLU A 96 9.58 13.95 17.81
N LEU A 97 8.44 13.46 17.34
CA LEU A 97 7.34 14.29 16.83
C LEU A 97 6.75 15.21 17.90
N ILE A 98 6.54 14.72 19.12
CA ILE A 98 5.96 15.50 20.23
C ILE A 98 6.85 16.69 20.64
N THR A 99 8.14 16.66 20.31
CA THR A 99 9.07 17.77 20.57
C THR A 99 8.97 18.90 19.54
N LYS A 100 8.23 18.68 18.45
CA LYS A 100 8.06 19.64 17.37
C LYS A 100 6.71 20.34 17.50
N ASP A 101 6.72 21.64 17.26
CA ASP A 101 5.49 22.43 17.17
C ASP A 101 4.77 22.12 15.84
N GLU A 102 3.47 21.80 15.93
CA GLU A 102 2.65 21.43 14.77
C GLU A 102 2.55 22.58 13.75
N VAL A 103 2.48 23.83 14.22
CA VAL A 103 2.43 25.01 13.35
C VAL A 103 3.75 25.18 12.61
N TYR A 104 4.88 24.89 13.26
CA TYR A 104 6.19 24.85 12.63
C TYR A 104 6.27 23.76 11.54
N LEU A 105 5.79 22.55 11.83
CA LEU A 105 5.73 21.47 10.84
C LEU A 105 4.89 21.87 9.62
N ALA A 106 3.68 22.38 9.84
CA ALA A 106 2.81 22.83 8.76
C ALA A 106 3.47 23.93 7.91
N ARG A 107 4.22 24.86 8.52
CA ARG A 107 4.98 25.89 7.79
C ARG A 107 6.13 25.28 6.99
N ALA A 108 6.84 24.28 7.52
CA ALA A 108 7.93 23.62 6.81
C ALA A 108 7.44 22.97 5.51
N PHE A 109 6.32 22.24 5.55
CA PHE A 109 5.69 21.68 4.35
C PHE A 109 5.17 22.76 3.40
N ARG A 110 4.51 23.81 3.94
CA ARG A 110 3.99 24.91 3.13
C ARG A 110 5.08 25.65 2.37
N SER A 111 6.27 25.80 2.95
CA SER A 111 7.44 26.40 2.28
C SER A 111 7.87 25.64 1.01
N LYS A 112 7.46 24.38 0.86
CA LYS A 112 7.73 23.50 -0.28
C LYS A 112 6.49 23.23 -1.14
N ASN A 113 5.48 24.10 -1.04
CA ASN A 113 4.20 24.01 -1.75
C ASN A 113 3.42 22.72 -1.43
N MET A 114 3.56 22.20 -0.21
CA MET A 114 2.79 21.06 0.29
C MET A 114 1.89 21.51 1.44
N LEU A 115 0.71 20.92 1.55
CA LEU A 115 -0.20 21.12 2.68
C LEU A 115 -0.05 19.94 3.62
N LEU A 116 0.01 20.20 4.92
CA LEU A 116 0.05 19.19 5.99
C LEU A 116 -1.22 19.38 6.82
N ASP A 117 -2.07 18.36 6.84
CA ASP A 117 -3.30 18.33 7.63
C ASP A 117 -3.26 17.13 8.59
N TYR A 118 -3.70 17.33 9.83
CA TYR A 118 -3.80 16.24 10.81
C TYR A 118 -5.21 15.65 10.81
N ASP A 119 -5.33 14.35 10.56
CA ASP A 119 -6.57 13.60 10.72
C ASP A 119 -6.65 13.02 12.13
N SER A 120 -7.44 13.66 12.99
CA SER A 120 -7.66 13.23 14.36
C SER A 120 -8.43 11.90 14.51
N THR A 121 -9.11 11.42 13.45
CA THR A 121 -9.87 10.17 13.49
C THR A 121 -8.95 8.97 13.40
N GLU A 122 -8.00 9.03 12.47
CA GLU A 122 -7.02 7.97 12.21
C GLU A 122 -5.69 8.22 12.95
N GLY A 123 -5.47 9.42 13.49
CA GLY A 123 -4.25 9.80 14.18
C GLY A 123 -3.05 9.95 13.25
N ILE A 124 -3.28 10.29 11.98
CA ILE A 124 -2.24 10.39 10.93
C ILE A 124 -2.14 11.83 10.42
N TYR A 125 -0.95 12.22 9.95
CA TYR A 125 -0.81 13.46 9.18
C TYR A 125 -0.84 13.15 7.69
N ILE A 126 -1.54 13.97 6.93
CA ILE A 126 -1.71 13.81 5.49
C ILE A 126 -1.04 15.00 4.81
N VAL A 127 -0.07 14.69 3.95
CA VAL A 127 0.62 15.66 3.10
C VAL A 127 0.06 15.60 1.70
N THR A 128 -0.38 16.73 1.17
CA THR A 128 -0.95 16.83 -0.19
C THR A 128 -0.31 17.95 -1.01
N ASP A 129 -0.47 17.87 -2.32
CA ASP A 129 -0.09 18.92 -3.26
C ASP A 129 -1.26 19.25 -4.20
N SER A 130 -1.65 20.53 -4.21
CA SER A 130 -2.73 21.04 -5.07
C SER A 130 -2.54 20.77 -6.57
N THR A 131 -1.30 20.58 -7.02
CA THR A 131 -0.97 20.29 -8.42
C THR A 131 -1.14 18.82 -8.80
N LEU A 132 -1.24 17.93 -7.82
CA LEU A 132 -1.39 16.49 -8.00
C LEU A 132 -2.59 15.96 -7.20
N PRO A 133 -3.82 16.20 -7.67
CA PRO A 133 -5.02 15.81 -6.94
C PRO A 133 -5.12 14.29 -6.80
N GLY A 134 -5.49 13.85 -5.59
CA GLY A 134 -5.65 12.43 -5.25
C GLY A 134 -4.36 11.73 -4.79
N ALA A 135 -3.19 12.33 -5.00
CA ALA A 135 -1.95 11.83 -4.41
C ALA A 135 -1.79 12.37 -2.99
N LYS A 136 -1.40 11.51 -2.05
CA LYS A 136 -1.14 11.87 -0.67
C LYS A 136 0.08 11.15 -0.12
N VAL A 137 0.75 11.77 0.84
CA VAL A 137 1.78 11.11 1.65
C VAL A 137 1.26 11.08 3.08
N GLU A 138 1.15 9.89 3.65
CA GLU A 138 0.65 9.67 4.99
C GLU A 138 1.82 9.54 5.96
N LEU A 139 1.78 10.30 7.04
CA LEU A 139 2.75 10.24 8.12
C LEU A 139 2.09 9.59 9.33
N ILE A 140 2.44 8.32 9.53
CA ILE A 140 1.86 7.46 10.56
C ILE A 140 2.75 7.56 11.81
N VAL A 141 2.14 7.87 12.94
CA VAL A 141 2.87 8.04 14.20
C VAL A 141 3.07 6.68 14.86
N PHE A 142 4.33 6.29 15.05
CA PHE A 142 4.71 5.04 15.70
C PHE A 142 5.15 5.30 17.14
N GLU A 143 4.51 4.62 18.08
CA GLU A 143 4.89 4.61 19.49
C GLU A 143 5.88 3.47 19.74
N LYS A 144 7.01 3.77 20.39
CA LYS A 144 7.95 2.75 20.83
C LYS A 144 7.41 2.07 22.09
N ASP A 145 7.17 0.76 22.03
CA ASP A 145 6.77 -0.01 23.20
C ASP A 145 7.96 -0.13 24.19
N PRO A 146 7.84 0.34 25.45
CA PRO A 146 8.90 0.23 26.44
C PRO A 146 9.17 -1.21 26.91
N MET A 147 8.21 -2.14 26.74
CA MET A 147 8.34 -3.54 27.17
C MET A 147 9.14 -4.38 26.18
N VAL A 148 9.22 -3.94 24.92
CA VAL A 148 10.05 -4.56 23.89
C VAL A 148 11.10 -3.53 23.51
N SER A 149 12.29 -3.61 24.11
CA SER A 149 13.42 -2.71 23.82
C SER A 149 13.80 -2.65 22.32
N TYR A 150 13.27 -3.59 21.53
CA TYR A 150 13.30 -3.58 20.07
C TYR A 150 12.03 -2.96 19.50
N VAL A 151 12.22 -1.87 18.75
CA VAL A 151 11.23 -1.38 17.79
C VAL A 151 10.93 -2.54 16.83
N SER A 152 9.70 -3.07 16.89
CA SER A 152 9.28 -4.25 16.10
C SER A 152 9.47 -4.05 14.58
N CYS A 153 9.60 -2.80 14.11
CA CYS A 153 9.90 -2.47 12.71
C CYS A 153 11.42 -2.41 12.38
N THR A 154 12.29 -2.19 13.35
CA THR A 154 13.72 -1.93 13.11
C THR A 154 14.53 -3.18 12.75
N ILE A 155 14.13 -4.36 13.24
CA ILE A 155 14.84 -5.62 12.90
C ILE A 155 14.68 -5.99 11.42
N ILE A 156 13.55 -5.63 10.79
CA ILE A 156 13.35 -5.87 9.36
C ILE A 156 14.11 -4.83 8.53
N ILE A 157 14.11 -3.56 8.96
CA ILE A 157 14.71 -2.47 8.17
C ILE A 157 16.25 -2.48 8.21
N ILE A 158 16.91 -2.79 9.34
CA ILE A 158 18.39 -2.83 9.41
C ILE A 158 18.95 -4.00 8.58
N ASN A 159 18.39 -5.21 8.74
CA ASN A 159 18.82 -6.36 7.93
C ASN A 159 18.56 -6.17 6.43
N LEU A 160 17.53 -5.40 6.06
CA LEU A 160 17.22 -5.12 4.66
C LEU A 160 18.10 -4.00 4.08
N LEU A 161 18.40 -2.95 4.84
CA LEU A 161 19.32 -1.90 4.44
C LEU A 161 20.74 -2.44 4.23
N GLU A 162 21.25 -3.27 5.14
CA GLU A 162 22.56 -3.92 4.97
C GLU A 162 22.59 -4.76 3.68
N HIS A 163 21.53 -5.51 3.39
CA HIS A 163 21.44 -6.36 2.19
C HIS A 163 21.27 -5.57 0.88
N ILE A 164 20.79 -4.32 0.92
CA ILE A 164 20.66 -3.44 -0.24
C ILE A 164 21.96 -2.67 -0.52
N THR A 165 22.73 -2.28 0.51
CA THR A 165 24.06 -1.67 0.32
C THR A 165 25.10 -2.66 -0.22
N ASP A 166 25.00 -3.94 0.11
CA ASP A 166 25.95 -4.98 -0.36
C ASP A 166 25.77 -5.34 -1.85
N ARG A 167 24.63 -5.00 -2.47
CA ARG A 167 24.38 -5.19 -3.91
C ARG A 167 24.78 -4.01 -4.80
N ARG A 168 25.45 -2.99 -4.25
CA ARG A 168 25.89 -1.80 -5.00
C ARG A 168 27.40 -1.56 -4.96
N ILE A 169 28.19 -2.64 -4.89
CA ILE A 169 29.62 -2.70 -5.20
C ILE A 169 29.86 -3.79 -6.25
#